data_AF-A0A165XGA1-F1
#
_entry.id   AF-A0A165XGA1-F1
#
_cell.length_a   1.000
_cell.length_b   1.000
_cell.length_c   1.000
_cell.angle_alpha   90.00
_cell.angle_beta   90.00
_cell.angle_gamma   90.00
#
_symmetry.space_group_name_H-M   'P 1'
#
loop_
_entity.id
_entity.type
_entity.pdbx_description
1 polymer ?
#
loop_
_entity_poly.entity_id
_entity_poly.type
_entity_poly.pdbx_seq_one_letter_code
_entity_poly.pdbx_strand_id
1 'polypeptide(L)'
;MSIPGAFGVPPHDDFNSYMQRAQLPLMVISKARAQNMPADGEHSHRNKLQVLQGGRRRLEVIEKLSSGPVEADTIRNFLAKSISGLDSAYAADATESASLPAAGFDVPTLRPGPPRDMNTFARWIEDGPLRTLGYLMRSTVAETQSWFFEQLYEGGINAKLIRVFGWCQEKDGSAGPSQMDETSLLVFSQPPWILAPADVNSFCECASLPDDLSTKKRSKHVLWAQIYDSCIARKTHHFVLTNYSNWVFGVFSPGYTRAYVCATSRFDATDPTIIELLYYWLASGMRIPGTLQLPEVGSRETPVDGYEWPCRAVDIMPFHSAAIQRLLEMD
;
A
#
# COMPACT_ATOMS: atom_id res chain seq x y z
N MET A 1 8.30 13.82 -39.22
CA MET A 1 8.99 13.58 -37.94
C MET A 1 8.47 14.63 -36.98
N SER A 2 7.57 14.25 -36.08
CA SER A 2 6.85 15.17 -35.18
C SER A 2 7.42 15.01 -33.77
N ILE A 3 7.74 16.13 -33.14
CA ILE A 3 8.36 16.19 -31.80
C ILE A 3 7.30 15.81 -30.75
N PRO A 4 7.56 14.86 -29.84
CA PRO A 4 6.69 14.63 -28.67
C PRO A 4 6.95 15.72 -27.62
N GLY A 5 5.90 16.41 -27.14
CA GLY A 5 5.95 17.18 -25.88
C GLY A 5 5.69 18.70 -25.90
N ALA A 6 4.92 19.27 -26.84
CA ALA A 6 4.77 20.74 -26.92
C ALA A 6 3.36 21.33 -26.65
N PHE A 7 2.35 20.54 -26.26
CA PHE A 7 0.96 21.07 -26.13
C PHE A 7 0.14 20.52 -24.95
N GLY A 8 0.76 19.88 -23.96
CA GLY A 8 0.05 19.44 -22.75
C GLY A 8 0.00 20.54 -21.69
N VAL A 9 -1.05 20.56 -20.85
CA VAL A 9 -1.07 21.40 -19.65
C VAL A 9 -0.32 20.70 -18.50
N PRO A 10 0.40 21.42 -17.64
CA PRO A 10 0.96 20.83 -16.42
C PRO A 10 -0.13 20.20 -15.53
N PRO A 11 0.17 19.12 -14.79
CA PRO A 11 -0.79 18.49 -13.87
C PRO A 11 -1.39 19.44 -12.82
N HIS A 12 -0.64 20.45 -12.38
CA HIS A 12 -1.09 21.42 -11.37
C HIS A 12 -2.11 22.44 -11.88
N ASP A 13 -2.32 22.53 -13.19
CA ASP A 13 -3.36 23.40 -13.74
C ASP A 13 -4.76 22.81 -13.52
N ASP A 14 -4.87 21.48 -13.45
CA ASP A 14 -6.13 20.78 -13.17
C ASP A 14 -5.89 19.37 -12.62
N PHE A 15 -5.65 19.29 -11.30
CA PHE A 15 -5.39 18.02 -10.62
C PHE A 15 -6.55 17.02 -10.75
N ASN A 16 -7.80 17.50 -10.76
CA ASN A 16 -8.97 16.62 -10.83
C ASN A 16 -9.04 15.93 -12.21
N SER A 17 -8.95 16.71 -13.29
CA SER A 17 -8.88 16.15 -14.65
C SER A 17 -7.64 15.29 -14.85
N TYR A 18 -6.51 15.63 -14.22
CA TYR A 18 -5.30 14.83 -14.28
C TYR A 18 -5.53 13.44 -13.67
N MET A 19 -6.04 13.34 -12.44
CA MET A 19 -6.26 12.05 -11.77
C MET A 19 -7.28 11.16 -12.47
N GLN A 20 -8.33 11.74 -13.06
CA GLN A 20 -9.33 11.01 -13.86
C GLN A 20 -8.74 10.41 -15.15
N ARG A 21 -7.61 10.95 -15.63
CA ARG A 21 -6.96 10.53 -16.88
C ARG A 21 -5.61 9.85 -16.69
N ALA A 22 -5.05 9.92 -15.49
CA ALA A 22 -3.79 9.29 -15.14
C ALA A 22 -3.96 7.77 -15.20
N GLN A 23 -3.11 7.12 -16.01
CA GLN A 23 -3.18 5.68 -16.25
C GLN A 23 -1.85 5.03 -15.90
N LEU A 24 -1.92 3.87 -15.23
CA LEU A 24 -0.72 3.08 -14.99
C LEU A 24 -0.25 2.49 -16.31
N PRO A 25 1.02 2.68 -16.72
CA PRO A 25 1.53 2.06 -17.92
C PRO A 25 1.53 0.53 -17.79
N LEU A 26 1.30 -0.19 -18.89
CA LEU A 26 1.42 -1.65 -18.88
C LEU A 26 2.85 -2.06 -18.48
N MET A 27 2.98 -2.82 -17.39
CA MET A 27 4.27 -3.34 -16.93
C MET A 27 4.62 -4.62 -17.70
N VAL A 28 5.48 -4.47 -18.71
CA VAL A 28 6.00 -5.62 -19.46
C VAL A 28 7.10 -6.30 -18.64
N ILE A 29 6.85 -7.53 -18.19
CA ILE A 29 7.81 -8.33 -17.43
C ILE A 29 8.96 -8.78 -18.34
N SER A 30 10.19 -8.79 -17.83
CA SER A 30 11.34 -9.27 -18.60
C SER A 30 11.18 -10.73 -19.05
N LYS A 31 11.69 -11.09 -20.24
CA LYS A 31 11.58 -12.46 -20.80
C LYS A 31 12.04 -13.55 -19.81
N ALA A 32 13.13 -13.32 -19.08
CA ALA A 32 13.65 -14.26 -18.09
C ALA A 32 12.67 -14.49 -16.92
N ARG A 33 11.91 -13.47 -16.51
CA ARG A 33 10.88 -13.60 -15.46
C ARG A 33 9.55 -14.09 -16.00
N ALA A 34 9.20 -13.74 -17.24
CA ALA A 34 8.00 -14.25 -17.90
C ALA A 34 7.97 -15.78 -17.95
N GLN A 35 9.12 -16.43 -18.15
CA GLN A 35 9.25 -17.90 -18.08
C GLN A 35 8.93 -18.52 -16.71
N ASN A 36 8.95 -17.71 -15.65
CA ASN A 36 8.69 -18.12 -14.27
C ASN A 36 7.30 -17.70 -13.79
N MET A 37 6.46 -17.16 -14.66
CA MET A 37 5.08 -16.81 -14.32
C MET A 37 4.25 -18.09 -14.17
N PRO A 38 3.36 -18.17 -13.17
CA PRO A 38 2.30 -19.18 -13.15
C PRO A 38 1.47 -19.10 -14.43
N ALA A 39 0.83 -20.20 -14.84
CA ALA A 39 -0.10 -20.15 -15.95
C ALA A 39 -1.30 -19.26 -15.61
N ASP A 40 -2.01 -18.77 -16.63
CA ASP A 40 -3.15 -17.90 -16.42
C ASP A 40 -4.21 -18.59 -15.55
N GLY A 41 -4.60 -17.92 -14.46
CA GLY A 41 -5.54 -18.45 -13.47
C GLY A 41 -4.92 -19.30 -12.36
N GLU A 42 -3.63 -19.63 -12.43
CA GLU A 42 -2.95 -20.42 -11.40
C GLU A 42 -2.37 -19.56 -10.26
N HIS A 43 -2.27 -20.18 -9.08
CA HIS A 43 -1.63 -19.62 -7.90
C HIS A 43 -0.10 -19.65 -8.02
N SER A 44 0.59 -18.65 -7.45
CA SER A 44 2.03 -18.72 -7.30
C SER A 44 2.42 -19.59 -6.11
N HIS A 45 3.26 -20.59 -6.36
CA HIS A 45 3.90 -21.39 -5.31
C HIS A 45 5.15 -20.73 -4.73
N ARG A 46 5.47 -19.49 -5.14
CA ARG A 46 6.69 -18.78 -4.74
C ARG A 46 6.50 -17.86 -3.54
N ASN A 47 5.26 -17.61 -3.13
CA ASN A 47 4.96 -16.85 -1.93
C ASN A 47 5.26 -17.70 -0.67
N LYS A 48 6.52 -17.67 -0.24
CA LYS A 48 7.03 -18.38 0.94
C LYS A 48 7.36 -17.40 2.07
N LEU A 49 6.49 -16.41 2.27
CA LEU A 49 6.63 -15.44 3.34
C LEU A 49 6.78 -16.17 4.68
N GLN A 50 7.72 -15.70 5.48
CA GLN A 50 7.88 -16.17 6.84
C GLN A 50 7.23 -15.15 7.75
N VAL A 51 6.27 -15.60 8.55
CA VAL A 51 5.56 -14.74 9.48
C VAL A 51 5.77 -15.30 10.87
N LEU A 52 5.97 -14.41 11.84
CA LEU A 52 6.18 -14.77 13.23
C LEU A 52 5.00 -15.64 13.72
N GLN A 53 5.38 -16.82 14.21
CA GLN A 53 4.48 -17.74 14.89
C GLN A 53 4.55 -17.39 16.38
N GLY A 54 3.73 -16.45 16.82
CA GLY A 54 3.67 -16.07 18.23
C GLY A 54 2.70 -14.92 18.48
N GLY A 55 1.77 -15.11 19.41
CA GLY A 55 0.80 -14.08 19.84
C GLY A 55 -0.52 -14.10 19.06
N ARG A 56 -1.62 -14.01 19.81
CA ARG A 56 -3.01 -14.08 19.30
C ARG A 56 -3.30 -12.89 18.37
N ARG A 57 -3.16 -13.06 17.06
CA ARG A 57 -3.78 -12.13 16.10
C ARG A 57 -5.26 -12.12 16.43
N ARG A 58 -5.81 -10.93 16.65
CA ARG A 58 -7.22 -10.76 17.00
C ARG A 58 -8.10 -10.52 15.78
N LEU A 59 -7.55 -10.66 14.58
CA LEU A 59 -8.29 -10.53 13.33
C LEU A 59 -9.27 -11.70 13.19
N GLU A 60 -10.47 -11.50 13.70
CA GLU A 60 -11.56 -12.46 13.74
C GLU A 60 -12.32 -12.52 12.42
N VAL A 61 -12.57 -11.35 11.82
CA VAL A 61 -13.42 -11.22 10.62
C VAL A 61 -12.75 -10.34 9.57
N ILE A 62 -12.73 -10.82 8.34
CA ILE A 62 -12.35 -10.08 7.15
C ILE A 62 -13.58 -9.98 6.27
N GLU A 63 -14.12 -8.78 6.13
CA GLU A 63 -15.32 -8.49 5.36
C GLU A 63 -14.96 -7.89 4.01
N LYS A 64 -15.60 -8.39 2.96
CA LYS A 64 -15.52 -7.75 1.65
C LYS A 64 -16.55 -6.62 1.59
N LEU A 65 -16.11 -5.43 1.24
CA LEU A 65 -17.02 -4.30 1.01
C LEU A 65 -17.95 -4.66 -0.17
N SER A 66 -19.25 -4.63 0.09
CA SER A 66 -20.29 -5.19 -0.80
C SER A 66 -20.41 -4.40 -2.11
N SER A 67 -20.01 -3.14 -2.11
CA SER A 67 -19.99 -2.21 -3.24
C SER A 67 -18.55 -1.96 -3.69
N GLY A 68 -17.93 -2.91 -4.41
CA GLY A 68 -16.62 -2.70 -5.07
C GLY A 68 -15.54 -2.04 -4.18
N PRO A 69 -14.56 -1.31 -4.76
CA PRO A 69 -14.05 -0.15 -4.07
C PRO A 69 -15.18 0.87 -3.88
N VAL A 70 -15.11 1.66 -2.80
CA VAL A 70 -16.02 2.78 -2.48
C VAL A 70 -16.60 3.39 -3.76
N GLU A 71 -17.93 3.54 -3.82
CA GLU A 71 -18.64 3.96 -5.03
C GLU A 71 -17.93 5.14 -5.71
N ALA A 72 -17.71 5.04 -7.02
CA ALA A 72 -16.92 6.00 -7.79
C ALA A 72 -17.40 7.45 -7.57
N ASP A 73 -18.71 7.64 -7.45
CA ASP A 73 -19.31 8.95 -7.18
C ASP A 73 -18.92 9.51 -5.81
N THR A 74 -18.77 8.66 -4.78
CA THR A 74 -18.28 9.09 -3.47
C THR A 74 -16.84 9.60 -3.59
N ILE A 75 -15.98 8.89 -4.32
CA ILE A 75 -14.59 9.29 -4.54
C ILE A 75 -14.53 10.59 -5.33
N ARG A 76 -15.25 10.70 -6.45
CA ARG A 76 -15.28 11.92 -7.28
C ARG A 76 -15.83 13.12 -6.52
N ASN A 77 -16.89 12.92 -5.72
CA ASN A 77 -17.46 13.98 -4.90
C ASN A 77 -16.46 14.46 -3.83
N PHE A 78 -15.68 13.55 -3.25
CA PHE A 78 -14.58 13.93 -2.36
C PHE A 78 -13.51 14.71 -3.13
N LEU A 79 -12.98 14.18 -4.23
CA LEU A 79 -11.93 14.83 -5.02
C LEU A 79 -12.34 16.23 -5.49
N ALA A 80 -13.57 16.37 -5.99
CA ALA A 80 -14.10 17.65 -6.43
C ALA A 80 -14.14 18.69 -5.31
N LYS A 81 -14.46 18.28 -4.07
CA LYS A 81 -14.51 19.18 -2.90
C LYS A 81 -13.14 19.48 -2.31
N SER A 82 -12.27 18.47 -2.24
CA SER A 82 -10.95 18.59 -1.61
C SER A 82 -9.97 19.39 -2.46
N ILE A 83 -10.21 19.47 -3.77
CA ILE A 83 -9.31 20.12 -4.73
C ILE A 83 -9.88 21.46 -5.22
N SER A 84 -11.20 21.67 -5.12
CA SER A 84 -11.80 22.94 -5.50
C SER A 84 -11.26 24.10 -4.68
N GLY A 85 -10.68 25.10 -5.34
CA GLY A 85 -10.24 26.34 -4.70
C GLY A 85 -8.77 26.38 -4.27
N LEU A 86 -7.96 25.38 -4.64
CA LEU A 86 -6.51 25.50 -4.55
C LEU A 86 -6.05 26.45 -5.67
N ASP A 87 -5.69 27.67 -5.31
CA ASP A 87 -4.95 28.55 -6.22
C ASP A 87 -3.64 27.84 -6.60
N SER A 88 -3.31 27.82 -7.90
CA SER A 88 -2.10 27.21 -8.48
C SER A 88 -0.78 27.83 -7.98
N ALA A 89 -0.82 28.63 -6.92
CA ALA A 89 0.27 29.44 -6.40
C ALA A 89 1.30 28.62 -5.63
N TYR A 90 0.98 27.41 -5.18
CA TYR A 90 1.95 26.52 -4.55
C TYR A 90 2.59 25.62 -5.61
N ALA A 91 3.63 26.16 -6.24
CA ALA A 91 4.66 25.34 -6.83
C ALA A 91 5.28 24.52 -5.70
N ALA A 92 4.92 23.24 -5.62
CA ALA A 92 5.80 22.24 -5.03
C ALA A 92 7.22 22.54 -5.54
N ASP A 93 8.24 22.44 -4.67
CA ASP A 93 9.63 22.61 -5.06
C ASP A 93 9.84 22.01 -6.45
N ALA A 94 10.39 22.79 -7.39
CA ALA A 94 10.39 22.49 -8.83
C ALA A 94 11.04 21.15 -9.23
N THR A 95 11.54 20.40 -8.25
CA THR A 95 12.09 19.05 -8.33
C THR A 95 11.03 17.95 -8.31
N GLU A 96 9.82 18.21 -7.80
CA GLU A 96 8.77 17.20 -7.69
C GLU A 96 7.69 17.40 -8.76
N SER A 97 7.44 16.36 -9.55
CA SER A 97 6.38 16.34 -10.55
C SER A 97 5.63 15.02 -10.51
N ALA A 98 4.39 15.04 -11.02
CA ALA A 98 3.73 13.80 -11.41
C ALA A 98 4.60 13.01 -12.39
N SER A 99 4.44 11.69 -12.41
CA SER A 99 5.23 10.79 -13.29
C SER A 99 4.36 9.90 -14.16
N LEU A 100 3.07 9.78 -13.85
CA LEU A 100 2.14 8.97 -14.64
C LEU A 100 1.61 9.72 -15.86
N PRO A 101 1.54 9.05 -17.02
CA PRO A 101 0.98 9.67 -18.22
C PRO A 101 -0.52 9.91 -18.06
N ALA A 102 -0.98 11.07 -18.51
CA ALA A 102 -2.40 11.41 -18.59
C ALA A 102 -2.68 12.16 -19.91
N ALA A 103 -3.77 11.81 -20.59
CA ALA A 103 -4.09 12.41 -21.87
C ALA A 103 -4.40 13.91 -21.75
N GLY A 104 -3.65 14.73 -22.48
CA GLY A 104 -3.76 16.19 -22.46
C GLY A 104 -2.83 16.90 -21.46
N PHE A 105 -2.04 16.16 -20.70
CA PHE A 105 -1.10 16.72 -19.72
C PHE A 105 0.36 16.53 -20.15
N ASP A 106 1.19 17.52 -19.83
CA ASP A 106 2.64 17.44 -20.03
C ASP A 106 3.30 16.83 -18.79
N VAL A 107 3.56 15.52 -18.84
CA VAL A 107 4.17 14.78 -17.73
C VAL A 107 5.43 14.07 -18.20
N PRO A 108 6.59 14.30 -17.55
CA PRO A 108 7.80 13.54 -17.80
C PRO A 108 7.53 12.06 -17.49
N THR A 109 7.31 11.26 -18.54
CA THR A 109 6.93 9.87 -18.35
C THR A 109 8.16 9.06 -17.98
N LEU A 110 8.35 8.77 -16.69
CA LEU A 110 9.38 7.82 -16.27
C LEU A 110 8.83 6.40 -16.46
N ARG A 111 9.35 5.67 -17.46
CA ARG A 111 9.09 4.23 -17.61
C ARG A 111 10.32 3.44 -17.19
N PRO A 112 10.33 2.83 -16.00
CA PRO A 112 11.39 1.92 -15.64
C PRO A 112 11.47 0.77 -16.66
N GLY A 113 12.66 0.21 -16.85
CA GLY A 113 12.81 -0.95 -17.72
C GLY A 113 12.00 -2.16 -17.22
N PRO A 114 11.82 -3.20 -18.07
CA PRO A 114 11.13 -4.44 -17.68
C PRO A 114 11.69 -5.01 -16.38
N PRO A 115 10.87 -5.27 -15.34
CA PRO A 115 11.37 -5.73 -14.06
C PRO A 115 11.96 -7.14 -14.18
N ARG A 116 13.11 -7.33 -13.52
CA ARG A 116 13.91 -8.56 -13.51
C ARG A 116 14.07 -9.15 -12.11
N ASP A 117 13.79 -8.35 -11.09
CA ASP A 117 13.93 -8.68 -9.69
C ASP A 117 13.00 -7.78 -8.86
N MET A 118 13.05 -7.96 -7.54
CA MET A 118 12.22 -7.21 -6.62
C MET A 118 12.55 -5.71 -6.59
N ASN A 119 13.82 -5.31 -6.79
CA ASN A 119 14.22 -3.91 -6.73
C ASN A 119 13.74 -3.15 -7.97
N THR A 120 13.91 -3.75 -9.16
CA THR A 120 13.39 -3.19 -10.41
C THR A 120 11.87 -3.17 -10.43
N PHE A 121 11.19 -4.14 -9.81
CA PHE A 121 9.74 -4.09 -9.59
C PHE A 121 9.33 -2.99 -8.61
N ALA A 122 10.02 -2.83 -7.48
CA ALA A 122 9.77 -1.78 -6.51
C ALA A 122 9.78 -0.39 -7.16
N ARG A 123 10.73 -0.14 -8.07
CA ARG A 123 10.81 1.10 -8.84
C ARG A 123 9.58 1.38 -9.70
N TRP A 124 8.91 0.36 -10.25
CA TRP A 124 7.65 0.59 -10.99
C TRP A 124 6.54 1.16 -10.09
N ILE A 125 6.54 0.81 -8.81
CA ILE A 125 5.58 1.29 -7.82
C ILE A 125 6.01 2.67 -7.29
N GLU A 126 7.26 2.78 -6.86
CA GLU A 126 7.83 3.99 -6.27
C GLU A 126 7.91 5.15 -7.28
N ASP A 127 8.54 4.91 -8.44
CA ASP A 127 8.79 5.95 -9.43
C ASP A 127 7.52 6.39 -10.18
N GLY A 128 6.50 5.53 -10.20
CA GLY A 128 5.23 5.74 -10.91
C GLY A 128 4.12 6.23 -9.97
N PRO A 129 3.22 5.33 -9.54
CA PRO A 129 2.04 5.73 -8.76
C PRO A 129 2.37 6.40 -7.43
N LEU A 130 3.38 5.96 -6.68
CA LEU A 130 3.69 6.56 -5.37
C LEU A 130 4.29 7.97 -5.49
N ARG A 131 5.21 8.20 -6.43
CA ARG A 131 5.72 9.55 -6.74
C ARG A 131 4.58 10.49 -7.15
N THR A 132 3.73 10.04 -8.07
CA THR A 132 2.58 10.84 -8.53
C THR A 132 1.64 11.15 -7.37
N LEU A 133 1.34 10.17 -6.53
CA LEU A 133 0.48 10.32 -5.36
C LEU A 133 1.08 11.29 -4.33
N GLY A 134 2.38 11.19 -4.03
CA GLY A 134 3.05 12.11 -3.11
C GLY A 134 3.02 13.55 -3.60
N TYR A 135 3.29 13.76 -4.89
CA TYR A 135 3.16 15.05 -5.55
C TYR A 135 1.72 15.61 -5.43
N LEU A 136 0.70 14.80 -5.71
CA LEU A 136 -0.69 15.21 -5.62
C LEU A 136 -1.08 15.58 -4.19
N MET A 137 -0.75 14.75 -3.20
CA MET A 137 -1.08 15.04 -1.79
C MET A 137 -0.44 16.35 -1.34
N ARG A 138 0.87 16.51 -1.54
CA ARG A 138 1.59 17.74 -1.16
C ARG A 138 1.07 18.97 -1.88
N SER A 139 0.61 18.82 -3.12
CA SER A 139 0.06 19.96 -3.85
C SER A 139 -1.37 20.32 -3.44
N THR A 140 -2.10 19.40 -2.83
CA THR A 140 -3.55 19.56 -2.57
C THR A 140 -3.94 19.59 -1.10
N VAL A 141 -3.07 19.15 -0.20
CA VAL A 141 -3.32 19.04 1.24
C VAL A 141 -2.14 19.66 1.98
N ALA A 142 -2.33 20.86 2.54
CA ALA A 142 -1.25 21.65 3.14
C ALA A 142 -0.54 20.92 4.30
N GLU A 143 -1.25 20.07 5.04
CA GLU A 143 -0.71 19.29 6.16
C GLU A 143 0.28 18.20 5.72
N THR A 144 0.33 17.89 4.42
CA THR A 144 1.17 16.82 3.89
C THR A 144 2.55 17.25 3.41
N GLN A 145 2.92 18.54 3.53
CA GLN A 145 4.20 19.05 2.99
C GLN A 145 5.43 18.29 3.51
N SER A 146 5.42 17.92 4.79
CA SER A 146 6.50 17.14 5.40
C SER A 146 6.30 15.62 5.23
N TRP A 147 5.37 15.15 4.40
CA TRP A 147 5.08 13.73 4.25
C TRP A 147 5.63 13.18 2.94
N PHE A 148 6.12 11.95 2.98
CA PHE A 148 6.68 11.26 1.83
C PHE A 148 6.48 9.74 1.91
N PHE A 149 6.67 9.08 0.77
CA PHE A 149 6.74 7.63 0.72
C PHE A 149 8.16 7.16 1.05
N GLU A 150 8.29 6.33 2.06
CA GLU A 150 9.54 5.67 2.43
C GLU A 150 9.44 4.17 2.15
N GLN A 151 10.46 3.58 1.54
CA GLN A 151 10.56 2.13 1.47
C GLN A 151 11.00 1.56 2.82
N LEU A 152 10.10 0.83 3.47
CA LEU A 152 10.31 0.25 4.78
C LEU A 152 11.10 -1.05 4.67
N TYR A 153 12.13 -1.21 5.51
CA TYR A 153 12.94 -2.41 5.52
C TYR A 153 12.20 -3.57 6.20
N GLU A 154 11.79 -4.56 5.40
CA GLU A 154 11.43 -5.88 5.92
C GLU A 154 12.67 -6.78 5.91
N GLY A 155 13.27 -7.02 7.08
CA GLY A 155 14.50 -7.82 7.16
C GLY A 155 14.37 -9.25 6.66
N GLY A 156 15.53 -9.87 6.43
CA GLY A 156 15.65 -11.32 6.21
C GLY A 156 15.13 -11.81 4.85
N ILE A 157 14.42 -12.94 4.86
CA ILE A 157 13.97 -13.63 3.64
C ILE A 157 12.80 -12.88 2.97
N ASN A 158 11.99 -12.16 3.74
CA ASN A 158 10.84 -11.42 3.24
C ASN A 158 11.23 -10.25 2.32
N ALA A 159 12.41 -9.63 2.51
CA ALA A 159 13.00 -8.67 1.57
C ALA A 159 13.20 -9.21 0.14
N LYS A 160 13.07 -10.52 -0.11
CA LYS A 160 13.08 -11.07 -1.48
C LYS A 160 11.67 -11.29 -2.05
N LEU A 161 10.65 -11.19 -1.22
CA LEU A 161 9.27 -11.59 -1.50
C LEU A 161 8.29 -10.44 -1.51
N ILE A 162 8.54 -9.38 -0.75
CA ILE A 162 7.63 -8.26 -0.61
C ILE A 162 8.42 -6.96 -0.40
N ARG A 163 7.82 -5.85 -0.85
CA ARG A 163 8.28 -4.48 -0.60
C ARG A 163 7.14 -3.75 0.08
N VAL A 164 7.45 -3.03 1.14
CA VAL A 164 6.49 -2.22 1.88
C VAL A 164 6.92 -0.77 1.78
N PHE A 165 5.98 0.09 1.40
CA PHE A 165 6.16 1.52 1.42
C PHE A 165 5.23 2.13 2.45
N GLY A 166 5.72 3.06 3.26
CA GLY A 166 4.92 3.81 4.22
C GLY A 166 4.76 5.25 3.77
N TRP A 167 3.56 5.80 3.88
CA TRP A 167 3.38 7.25 3.87
C TRP A 167 3.65 7.78 5.27
N CYS A 168 4.79 8.44 5.43
CA CYS A 168 5.37 8.82 6.72
C CYS A 168 5.59 10.33 6.78
N GLN A 169 5.53 10.90 7.98
CA GLN A 169 5.92 12.27 8.23
C GLN A 169 7.43 12.37 8.51
N GLU A 170 8.10 13.35 7.90
CA GLU A 170 9.48 13.70 8.18
C GLU A 170 9.64 14.13 9.64
N LYS A 171 10.68 13.62 10.31
CA LYS A 171 11.02 14.07 11.65
C LYS A 171 11.80 15.37 11.56
N ASP A 172 11.34 16.38 12.28
CA ASP A 172 12.24 17.44 12.72
C ASP A 172 13.35 16.79 13.54
N GLY A 173 14.62 16.96 13.14
CA GLY A 173 15.80 16.34 13.78
C GLY A 173 16.04 16.70 15.26
N SER A 174 15.09 17.39 15.88
CA SER A 174 15.03 17.76 17.29
C SER A 174 14.02 16.93 18.12
N ALA A 175 13.22 16.06 17.48
CA ALA A 175 12.33 15.13 18.15
C ALA A 175 13.11 14.01 18.88
N GLY A 176 12.85 13.83 20.18
CA GLY A 176 13.49 12.81 21.00
C GLY A 176 13.19 11.37 20.52
N PRO A 177 13.93 10.36 21.01
CA PRO A 177 13.85 8.96 20.56
C PRO A 177 12.50 8.26 20.80
N SER A 178 11.50 8.93 21.36
CA SER A 178 10.18 8.40 21.71
C SER A 178 9.05 8.77 20.74
N GLN A 179 9.26 9.68 19.77
CA GLN A 179 8.28 9.95 18.73
C GLN A 179 8.40 8.85 17.64
N MET A 180 7.52 7.85 17.75
CA MET A 180 7.31 6.87 16.69
C MET A 180 6.86 7.61 15.42
N ASP A 181 7.42 7.20 14.27
CA ASP A 181 7.02 7.70 12.95
C ASP A 181 5.51 7.58 12.76
N GLU A 182 4.83 8.70 12.51
CA GLU A 182 3.43 8.65 12.14
C GLU A 182 3.32 8.08 10.73
N THR A 183 2.71 6.89 10.63
CA THR A 183 2.46 6.23 9.35
C THR A 183 0.96 6.20 9.11
N SER A 184 0.51 6.84 8.03
CA SER A 184 -0.92 6.91 7.71
C SER A 184 -1.40 5.68 6.93
N LEU A 185 -0.58 5.19 5.99
CA LEU A 185 -0.94 4.10 5.09
C LEU A 185 0.29 3.26 4.72
N LEU A 186 0.09 1.95 4.54
CA LEU A 186 1.10 1.02 4.04
C LEU A 186 0.75 0.47 2.66
N VAL A 187 1.71 0.46 1.74
CA VAL A 187 1.60 -0.17 0.42
C VAL A 187 2.48 -1.41 0.37
N PHE A 188 1.86 -2.57 0.37
CA PHE A 188 2.48 -3.88 0.20
C PHE A 188 2.53 -4.21 -1.29
N SER A 189 3.71 -4.52 -1.80
CA SER A 189 3.88 -4.89 -3.20
C SER A 189 4.66 -6.18 -3.36
N GLN A 190 4.08 -7.11 -4.12
CA GLN A 190 4.71 -8.37 -4.49
C GLN A 190 4.59 -8.53 -6.02
N PRO A 191 5.67 -8.86 -6.74
CA PRO A 191 5.62 -8.94 -8.19
C PRO A 191 4.73 -10.09 -8.66
N PRO A 192 4.20 -10.06 -9.89
CA PRO A 192 3.27 -11.07 -10.41
C PRO A 192 3.79 -12.52 -10.38
N TRP A 193 5.11 -12.74 -10.43
CA TRP A 193 5.69 -14.08 -10.30
C TRP A 193 5.69 -14.61 -8.85
N ILE A 194 5.42 -13.77 -7.85
CA ILE A 194 5.29 -14.13 -6.43
C ILE A 194 3.84 -14.07 -5.97
N LEU A 195 3.09 -13.07 -6.43
CA LEU A 195 1.68 -12.88 -6.12
C LEU A 195 0.89 -12.81 -7.44
N ALA A 196 0.42 -13.96 -7.92
CA ALA A 196 -0.33 -14.05 -9.15
C ALA A 196 -1.74 -13.43 -8.98
N PRO A 197 -2.42 -13.05 -10.06
CA PRO A 197 -3.80 -12.53 -9.97
C PRO A 197 -4.75 -13.47 -9.21
N ALA A 198 -4.60 -14.79 -9.35
CA ALA A 198 -5.37 -15.78 -8.59
C ALA A 198 -5.09 -15.71 -7.07
N ASP A 199 -3.85 -15.43 -6.67
CA ASP A 199 -3.49 -15.25 -5.26
C ASP A 199 -4.13 -13.98 -4.68
N VAL A 200 -4.17 -12.89 -5.46
CA VAL A 200 -4.82 -11.63 -5.06
C VAL A 200 -6.32 -11.84 -4.85
N ASN A 201 -6.99 -12.58 -5.74
CA ASN A 201 -8.40 -12.91 -5.58
C ASN A 201 -8.63 -13.79 -4.34
N SER A 202 -7.80 -14.82 -4.13
CA SER A 202 -7.92 -15.67 -2.95
C SER A 202 -7.64 -14.93 -1.64
N PHE A 203 -6.77 -13.92 -1.66
CA PHE A 203 -6.56 -12.99 -0.56
C PHE A 203 -7.83 -12.21 -0.22
N CYS A 204 -8.54 -11.69 -1.24
CA CYS A 204 -9.81 -10.96 -1.06
C CYS A 204 -10.97 -11.86 -0.61
N GLU A 205 -10.91 -13.16 -0.89
CA GLU A 205 -11.89 -14.17 -0.45
C GLU A 205 -11.59 -14.72 0.96
N CYS A 206 -10.55 -14.24 1.62
CA CYS A 206 -10.23 -14.63 2.99
C CYS A 206 -11.28 -14.03 3.93
N ALA A 207 -11.95 -14.86 4.74
CA ALA A 207 -12.96 -14.42 5.71
C ALA A 207 -12.40 -14.31 7.14
N SER A 208 -11.33 -15.02 7.47
CA SER A 208 -10.67 -14.99 8.78
C SER A 208 -9.27 -15.59 8.70
N LEU A 209 -8.46 -15.36 9.73
CA LEU A 209 -7.21 -16.08 9.93
C LEU A 209 -7.45 -17.39 10.70
N PRO A 210 -6.76 -18.50 10.38
CA PRO A 210 -6.91 -19.73 11.13
C PRO A 210 -6.32 -19.59 12.55
N ASP A 211 -7.08 -20.01 13.55
CA ASP A 211 -6.67 -19.99 14.98
C ASP A 211 -5.62 -21.04 15.33
N ASP A 212 -5.58 -22.14 14.58
CA ASP A 212 -4.76 -23.30 14.93
C ASP A 212 -3.34 -23.22 14.36
N LEU A 213 -2.35 -23.33 15.24
CA LEU A 213 -0.92 -23.45 14.89
C LEU A 213 -0.62 -24.70 14.05
N SER A 214 -1.47 -25.74 14.13
CA SER A 214 -1.29 -27.01 13.43
C SER A 214 -1.71 -26.97 11.95
N THR A 215 -2.56 -26.01 11.55
CA THR A 215 -3.01 -25.93 10.16
C THR A 215 -1.90 -25.37 9.27
N LYS A 216 -1.54 -26.13 8.23
CA LYS A 216 -0.64 -25.65 7.17
C LYS A 216 -1.20 -24.34 6.59
N LYS A 217 -0.59 -23.21 6.97
CA LYS A 217 -1.03 -21.90 6.53
C LYS A 217 -0.92 -21.80 5.00
N ARG A 218 -2.03 -21.48 4.35
CA ARG A 218 -2.06 -21.17 2.92
C ARG A 218 -1.40 -19.81 2.69
N SER A 219 -0.84 -19.58 1.50
CA SER A 219 -0.15 -18.34 1.14
C SER A 219 -0.95 -17.07 1.47
N LYS A 220 -2.29 -17.10 1.29
CA LYS A 220 -3.17 -15.98 1.63
C LYS A 220 -3.21 -15.65 3.13
N HIS A 221 -3.19 -16.65 4.02
CA HIS A 221 -3.22 -16.44 5.47
C HIS A 221 -1.88 -15.86 5.95
N VAL A 222 -0.79 -16.29 5.33
CA VAL A 222 0.55 -15.77 5.60
C VAL A 222 0.62 -14.30 5.15
N LEU A 223 0.12 -13.96 3.97
CA LEU A 223 0.08 -12.57 3.50
C LEU A 223 -0.78 -11.68 4.40
N TRP A 224 -1.98 -12.14 4.78
CA TRP A 224 -2.83 -11.43 5.74
C TRP A 224 -2.15 -11.21 7.09
N ALA A 225 -1.47 -12.23 7.61
CA ALA A 225 -0.72 -12.14 8.85
C ALA A 225 0.42 -11.12 8.75
N GLN A 226 1.17 -11.09 7.64
CA GLN A 226 2.23 -10.11 7.40
C GLN A 226 1.69 -8.67 7.36
N ILE A 227 0.58 -8.45 6.64
CA ILE A 227 -0.08 -7.14 6.55
C ILE A 227 -0.56 -6.69 7.92
N TYR A 228 -1.24 -7.58 8.65
CA TYR A 228 -1.74 -7.32 9.99
C TYR A 228 -0.61 -6.92 10.96
N ASP A 229 0.44 -7.74 11.03
CA ASP A 229 1.56 -7.51 11.95
C ASP A 229 2.26 -6.17 11.63
N SER A 230 2.44 -5.88 10.33
CA SER A 230 3.05 -4.64 9.85
C SER A 230 2.19 -3.41 10.15
N CYS A 231 0.88 -3.51 9.98
CA CYS A 231 -0.06 -2.43 10.28
C CYS A 231 -0.11 -2.11 11.78
N ILE A 232 -0.15 -3.14 12.64
CA ILE A 232 -0.11 -2.96 14.11
C ILE A 232 1.20 -2.34 14.56
N ALA A 233 2.34 -2.85 14.08
CA ALA A 233 3.65 -2.36 14.47
C ALA A 233 3.83 -0.86 14.17
N ARG A 234 3.10 -0.34 13.17
CA ARG A 234 3.15 1.05 12.70
C ARG A 234 1.93 1.87 13.07
N LYS A 235 0.99 1.31 13.84
CA LYS A 235 -0.25 1.97 14.28
C LYS A 235 -1.06 2.57 13.12
N THR A 236 -0.98 1.96 11.94
CA THR A 236 -1.82 2.32 10.79
C THR A 236 -2.93 1.31 10.62
N HIS A 237 -4.09 1.79 10.21
CA HIS A 237 -5.23 0.95 9.89
C HIS A 237 -5.35 0.71 8.38
N HIS A 238 -4.79 1.58 7.54
CA HIS A 238 -5.00 1.56 6.11
C HIS A 238 -3.86 0.85 5.41
N PHE A 239 -4.22 0.01 4.44
CA PHE A 239 -3.24 -0.66 3.60
C PHE A 239 -3.71 -0.79 2.16
N VAL A 240 -2.72 -0.97 1.29
CA VAL A 240 -2.89 -1.30 -0.13
C VAL A 240 -2.01 -2.51 -0.41
N LEU A 241 -2.56 -3.50 -1.11
CA LEU A 241 -1.81 -4.65 -1.62
C LEU A 241 -1.82 -4.61 -3.14
N THR A 242 -0.66 -4.77 -3.77
CA THR A 242 -0.54 -4.73 -5.23
C THR A 242 0.46 -5.71 -5.79
N ASN A 243 0.13 -6.28 -6.95
CA ASN A 243 1.11 -6.91 -7.84
C ASN A 243 1.38 -6.08 -9.11
N TYR A 244 1.10 -4.78 -9.03
CA TYR A 244 1.02 -3.80 -10.11
C TYR A 244 -0.21 -3.98 -11.02
N SER A 245 -0.49 -5.20 -11.49
CA SER A 245 -1.63 -5.49 -12.38
C SER A 245 -2.98 -5.43 -11.65
N ASN A 246 -2.96 -5.77 -10.36
CA ASN A 246 -4.11 -5.86 -9.48
C ASN A 246 -3.81 -5.10 -8.18
N TRP A 247 -4.78 -4.30 -7.74
CA TRP A 247 -4.73 -3.46 -6.56
C TRP A 247 -5.88 -3.82 -5.64
N VAL A 248 -5.58 -3.97 -4.36
CA VAL A 248 -6.55 -4.24 -3.30
C VAL A 248 -6.36 -3.17 -2.24
N PHE A 249 -7.47 -2.56 -1.85
CA PHE A 249 -7.51 -1.51 -0.85
C PHE A 249 -8.19 -2.10 0.39
N GLY A 250 -7.59 -1.92 1.55
CA GLY A 250 -8.12 -2.46 2.77
C GLY A 250 -7.86 -1.58 3.97
N VAL A 251 -8.64 -1.83 5.01
CA VAL A 251 -8.56 -1.08 6.25
C VAL A 251 -8.94 -1.96 7.43
N PHE A 252 -8.26 -1.77 8.56
CA PHE A 252 -8.57 -2.41 9.83
C PHE A 252 -9.49 -1.54 10.68
N SER A 253 -10.40 -2.16 11.41
CA SER A 253 -11.11 -1.51 12.52
C SER A 253 -10.13 -0.93 13.56
N PRO A 254 -10.56 0.03 14.39
CA PRO A 254 -9.71 0.61 15.44
C PRO A 254 -9.07 -0.41 16.40
N GLY A 255 -9.78 -1.51 16.70
CA GLY A 255 -9.26 -2.60 17.56
C GLY A 255 -8.46 -3.67 16.81
N TYR A 256 -8.26 -3.53 15.50
CA TYR A 256 -7.67 -4.55 14.61
C TYR A 256 -8.40 -5.92 14.64
N THR A 257 -9.62 -5.99 15.19
CA THR A 257 -10.37 -7.26 15.27
C THR A 257 -11.09 -7.61 13.97
N ARG A 258 -11.40 -6.58 13.19
CA ARG A 258 -12.01 -6.68 11.85
C ARG A 258 -11.14 -6.02 10.80
N ALA A 259 -11.16 -6.57 9.60
CA ALA A 259 -10.63 -5.95 8.39
C ALA A 259 -11.72 -5.82 7.34
N TYR A 260 -11.63 -4.79 6.52
CA TYR A 260 -12.48 -4.53 5.37
C TYR A 260 -11.61 -4.48 4.13
N VAL A 261 -12.00 -5.17 3.07
CA VAL A 261 -11.29 -5.15 1.79
C VAL A 261 -12.22 -4.86 0.63
N CYS A 262 -11.75 -4.00 -0.26
CA CYS A 262 -12.38 -3.74 -1.55
C CYS A 262 -12.19 -4.94 -2.48
N ALA A 263 -13.03 -5.01 -3.52
CA ALA A 263 -12.76 -5.88 -4.65
C ALA A 263 -11.46 -5.47 -5.37
N THR A 264 -10.82 -6.44 -6.01
CA THR A 264 -9.61 -6.23 -6.81
C THR A 264 -9.86 -5.23 -7.94
N SER A 265 -9.09 -4.15 -7.98
CA SER A 265 -9.05 -3.19 -9.09
C SER A 265 -7.92 -3.52 -10.04
N ARG A 266 -8.15 -3.44 -11.35
CA ARG A 266 -7.09 -3.64 -12.35
C ARG A 266 -6.29 -2.36 -12.55
N PHE A 267 -5.02 -2.49 -12.95
CA PHE A 267 -4.14 -1.35 -13.22
C PHE A 267 -4.70 -0.37 -14.27
N ASP A 268 -5.51 -0.88 -15.20
CA ASP A 268 -6.18 -0.16 -16.30
C ASP A 268 -7.61 0.29 -15.95
N ALA A 269 -7.97 0.32 -14.67
CA ALA A 269 -9.26 0.84 -14.22
C ALA A 269 -9.41 2.33 -14.58
N THR A 270 -10.58 2.70 -15.11
CA THR A 270 -10.92 4.08 -15.51
C THR A 270 -12.05 4.68 -14.69
N ASP A 271 -12.71 3.88 -13.84
CA ASP A 271 -13.87 4.33 -13.08
C ASP A 271 -13.99 3.57 -11.74
N PRO A 272 -13.42 4.11 -10.66
CA PRO A 272 -12.39 5.17 -10.61
C PRO A 272 -11.03 4.69 -11.13
N THR A 273 -10.11 5.61 -11.43
CA THR A 273 -8.71 5.25 -11.72
C THR A 273 -7.98 4.76 -10.47
N ILE A 274 -6.87 4.03 -10.66
CA ILE A 274 -6.03 3.61 -9.53
C ILE A 274 -5.48 4.81 -8.74
N ILE A 275 -5.24 5.95 -9.41
CA ILE A 275 -4.74 7.15 -8.73
C ILE A 275 -5.84 7.82 -7.90
N GLU A 276 -7.06 7.90 -8.40
CA GLU A 276 -8.21 8.36 -7.62
C GLU A 276 -8.42 7.49 -6.36
N LEU A 277 -8.34 6.16 -6.51
CA LEU A 277 -8.45 5.22 -5.39
C LEU A 277 -7.31 5.40 -4.37
N LEU A 278 -6.07 5.48 -4.83
CA LEU A 278 -4.91 5.66 -3.98
C LEU A 278 -4.97 6.98 -3.21
N TYR A 279 -5.35 8.07 -3.88
CA TYR A 279 -5.52 9.38 -3.24
C TYR A 279 -6.60 9.32 -2.16
N TYR A 280 -7.76 8.76 -2.48
CA TYR A 280 -8.85 8.61 -1.52
C TYR A 280 -8.46 7.75 -0.30
N TRP A 281 -7.75 6.63 -0.52
CA TRP A 281 -7.33 5.75 0.58
C TRP A 281 -6.26 6.39 1.46
N LEU A 282 -5.35 7.14 0.85
CA LEU A 282 -4.31 7.86 1.57
C LEU A 282 -4.88 9.01 2.41
N ALA A 283 -5.79 9.78 1.83
CA ALA A 283 -6.56 10.81 2.54
C ALA A 283 -7.37 10.21 3.70
N SER A 284 -7.95 9.01 3.51
CA SER A 284 -8.65 8.27 4.57
C SER A 284 -7.72 7.89 5.73
N GLY A 285 -6.51 7.42 5.42
CA GLY A 285 -5.48 7.13 6.42
C GLY A 285 -5.10 8.35 7.27
N MET A 286 -5.10 9.53 6.64
CA MET A 286 -4.82 10.81 7.30
C MET A 286 -6.04 11.43 7.99
N ARG A 287 -7.20 10.74 7.98
CA ARG A 287 -8.46 11.20 8.58
C ARG A 287 -8.95 12.54 8.02
N ILE A 288 -8.70 12.80 6.74
CA ILE A 288 -9.21 14.00 6.06
C ILE A 288 -10.75 13.95 6.03
N PRO A 289 -11.46 15.04 6.36
CA PRO A 289 -12.92 15.05 6.32
C PRO A 289 -13.50 14.66 4.94
N GLY A 290 -14.59 13.89 4.93
CA GLY A 290 -15.27 13.47 3.70
C GLY A 290 -14.72 12.20 3.05
N THR A 291 -13.74 11.55 3.67
CA THR A 291 -13.21 10.24 3.24
C THR A 291 -13.91 9.08 3.94
N LEU A 292 -13.38 7.86 3.78
CA LEU A 292 -13.93 6.65 4.39
C LEU A 292 -14.00 6.81 5.93
N GLN A 293 -15.21 6.77 6.46
CA GLN A 293 -15.45 6.65 7.89
C GLN A 293 -15.80 5.20 8.17
N LEU A 294 -14.95 4.52 8.92
CA LEU A 294 -15.28 3.17 9.37
C LEU A 294 -16.44 3.24 10.35
N PRO A 295 -17.42 2.32 10.27
CA PRO A 295 -18.44 2.21 11.29
C PRO A 295 -17.77 2.06 12.65
N GLU A 296 -18.16 2.88 13.63
CA GLU A 296 -17.86 2.61 15.03
C GLU A 296 -18.60 1.32 15.41
N VAL A 297 -17.94 0.18 15.21
CA VAL A 297 -18.48 -1.10 15.67
C VAL A 297 -18.64 -0.98 17.18
N GLY A 298 -19.89 -1.16 17.64
CA GLY A 298 -20.35 -0.92 19.01
C GLY A 298 -19.27 -1.18 20.05
N SER A 299 -18.84 -0.09 20.67
CA SER A 299 -17.84 -0.02 21.72
C SER A 299 -18.20 -0.96 22.88
N ARG A 300 -17.71 -2.18 22.80
CA ARG A 300 -17.46 -3.01 23.98
C ARG A 300 -16.06 -3.58 23.97
N GLU A 301 -15.11 -2.79 23.49
CA GLU A 301 -13.70 -2.96 23.84
C GLU A 301 -13.25 -1.64 24.43
N THR A 302 -13.19 -1.59 25.76
CA THR A 302 -12.45 -0.56 26.47
C THR A 302 -11.06 -0.46 25.84
N PRO A 303 -10.53 0.74 25.56
CA PRO A 303 -9.11 0.89 25.29
C PRO A 303 -8.42 0.34 26.52
N VAL A 304 -7.77 -0.82 26.40
CA VAL A 304 -7.07 -1.38 27.55
C VAL A 304 -5.76 -0.64 27.68
N ASP A 305 -5.82 0.52 28.33
CA ASP A 305 -4.67 1.16 28.96
C ASP A 305 -4.06 0.13 29.92
N GLY A 306 -2.91 -0.43 29.55
CA GLY A 306 -2.12 -1.29 30.43
C GLY A 306 -1.57 -2.59 29.85
N TYR A 307 -1.83 -2.95 28.59
CA TYR A 307 -1.14 -4.11 27.99
C TYR A 307 0.18 -3.71 27.36
N GLU A 308 1.25 -4.39 27.76
CA GLU A 308 2.51 -4.44 27.05
C GLU A 308 2.23 -4.75 25.58
N TRP A 309 2.47 -3.76 24.71
CA TRP A 309 2.61 -4.01 23.29
C TRP A 309 3.63 -5.14 23.13
N PRO A 310 3.30 -6.25 22.45
CA PRO A 310 4.22 -7.37 22.33
C PRO A 310 5.32 -6.99 21.35
N CYS A 311 6.29 -6.21 21.82
CA CYS A 311 7.61 -6.05 21.23
C CYS A 311 8.55 -5.72 22.37
N ARG A 312 9.46 -6.63 22.72
CA ARG A 312 10.78 -6.30 23.30
C ARG A 312 11.70 -7.51 23.40
N ALA A 313 12.56 -7.63 22.38
CA ALA A 313 14.00 -7.95 22.41
C ALA A 313 14.42 -8.66 21.12
N VAL A 314 13.55 -9.49 20.54
CA VAL A 314 13.86 -10.26 19.33
C VAL A 314 13.67 -9.45 18.04
N ASP A 315 12.87 -8.38 18.08
CA ASP A 315 12.56 -7.51 16.94
C ASP A 315 13.70 -6.57 16.52
N ILE A 316 14.78 -6.47 17.31
CA ILE A 316 15.94 -5.60 17.04
C ILE A 316 17.16 -6.41 16.57
N MET A 317 17.12 -7.75 16.69
CA MET A 317 18.25 -8.56 16.27
C MET A 317 18.09 -8.99 14.81
N PRO A 318 19.10 -8.78 13.95
CA PRO A 318 19.11 -9.43 12.64
C PRO A 318 19.00 -10.95 12.86
N PHE A 319 18.17 -11.59 12.04
CA PHE A 319 17.85 -13.04 12.00
C PHE A 319 19.08 -13.98 11.86
N HIS A 320 20.29 -13.50 12.08
CA HIS A 320 21.57 -14.20 12.03
C HIS A 320 22.36 -14.17 13.35
N SER A 321 21.78 -13.78 14.47
CA SER A 321 22.47 -14.02 15.74
C SER A 321 22.40 -15.51 16.09
N ALA A 322 23.56 -16.14 16.29
CA ALA A 322 23.69 -17.52 16.76
C ALA A 322 22.96 -17.80 18.09
N ALA A 323 22.44 -16.76 18.75
CA ALA A 323 21.61 -16.85 19.94
C ALA A 323 20.23 -17.49 19.67
N ILE A 324 19.64 -17.32 18.49
CA ILE A 324 18.33 -17.94 18.16
C ILE A 324 18.48 -19.46 17.96
N GLN A 325 19.58 -19.92 17.35
CA GLN A 325 19.86 -21.36 17.24
C GLN A 325 20.05 -22.02 18.61
N ARG A 326 20.74 -21.34 19.54
CA ARG A 326 20.93 -21.87 20.90
C ARG A 326 19.65 -21.92 21.73
N LEU A 327 18.70 -21.01 21.49
CA LEU A 327 17.39 -21.01 22.17
C LEU A 327 16.46 -22.11 21.64
N LEU A 328 16.61 -22.52 20.37
CA LEU A 328 15.83 -23.60 19.77
C LEU A 328 16.42 -25.01 20.04
N GLU A 329 17.65 -25.10 20.56
CA GLU A 329 18.32 -26.35 20.94
C GLU A 329 18.18 -26.68 22.45
N MET A 330 17.39 -25.89 23.20
CA MET A 330 17.16 -26.06 24.64
C MET A 330 15.76 -26.58 25.00
N ASP A 331 14.98 -27.07 24.03
CA ASP A 331 13.76 -27.87 24.24
C ASP A 331 13.88 -29.24 23.55
#